data_AF-A0A3D5LJX9-F1
#
_entry.id   AF-A0A3D5LJX9-F1
#
_cell.length_a   1.000
_cell.length_b   1.000
_cell.length_c   1.000
_cell.angle_alpha   90.00
_cell.angle_beta   90.00
_cell.angle_gamma   90.00
#
_symmetry.space_group_name_H-M   'P 1'
#
loop_
_entity.id
_entity.type
_entity.pdbx_description
1 polymer ?
#
loop_
_entity_poly.entity_id
_entity_poly.type
_entity_poly.pdbx_seq_one_letter_code
_entity_poly.pdbx_strand_id
1 'polypeptide(L)'
;MWEALCGKRIKQPAALAVLFVLMFIGGCFFVKANQAKEFEKKDYGVFLNADASSLERFKMYETIVIDAQYFTKRDIELLHQNGTVVYTYLNIGSIENFREYYTTYAELAIGEYE
;
A
#
# COMPACT_ATOMS: atom_id res chain seq x y z
N MET A 1 42.97 -59.52 24.27
CA MET A 1 41.74 -59.40 23.47
C MET A 1 40.91 -58.25 24.05
N TRP A 2 41.22 -56.99 23.71
CA TRP A 2 40.50 -55.83 24.27
C TRP A 2 40.37 -54.61 23.32
N GLU A 3 40.73 -54.69 22.04
CA GLU A 3 40.63 -53.54 21.13
C GLU A 3 39.42 -53.57 20.21
N ALA A 4 38.21 -53.32 20.75
CA ALA A 4 37.03 -53.13 19.90
C ALA A 4 35.98 -52.16 20.47
N LEU A 5 36.41 -51.03 21.05
CA LEU A 5 35.49 -49.99 21.54
C LEU A 5 35.72 -48.59 20.97
N CYS A 6 36.28 -48.46 19.77
CA CYS A 6 36.39 -47.13 19.14
C CYS A 6 36.01 -47.17 17.66
N GLY A 7 34.73 -46.98 17.36
CA GLY A 7 34.27 -46.92 15.98
C GLY A 7 32.94 -46.20 15.86
N LYS A 8 33.01 -44.96 15.37
CA LYS A 8 31.90 -44.11 14.88
C LYS A 8 31.06 -43.38 15.95
N ARG A 9 31.59 -42.26 16.44
CA ARG A 9 30.75 -41.19 17.04
C ARG A 9 31.21 -39.78 16.64
N ILE A 10 31.57 -39.58 15.36
CA ILE A 10 32.07 -38.28 14.87
C ILE A 10 31.32 -37.73 13.64
N LYS A 11 30.42 -38.48 13.00
CA LYS A 11 29.76 -38.02 11.75
C LYS A 11 28.36 -37.42 11.91
N GLN A 12 27.71 -37.57 13.06
CA GLN A 12 26.35 -37.08 13.29
C GLN A 12 26.22 -35.55 13.50
N PRO A 13 27.05 -34.88 14.34
CA PRO A 13 26.86 -33.45 14.59
C PRO A 13 27.27 -32.59 13.39
N ALA A 14 28.30 -33.00 12.65
CA ALA A 14 28.73 -32.32 11.42
C ALA A 14 27.66 -32.41 10.32
N ALA A 15 27.03 -33.58 10.14
CA ALA A 15 25.95 -33.75 9.17
C ALA A 15 24.70 -32.91 9.54
N LEU A 16 24.35 -32.83 10.83
CA LEU A 16 23.26 -31.98 11.30
C LEU A 16 23.56 -30.48 11.10
N ALA A 17 24.79 -30.05 11.37
CA ALA A 17 25.21 -28.67 11.16
C ALA A 17 25.13 -28.28 9.67
N VAL A 18 25.58 -29.16 8.77
CA VAL A 18 25.48 -28.95 7.32
C VAL A 18 24.02 -28.87 6.87
N LEU A 19 23.15 -29.73 7.40
CA LEU A 19 21.72 -29.70 7.09
C LEU A 19 21.07 -28.38 7.54
N PHE A 20 21.45 -27.88 8.72
CA PHE A 20 20.95 -26.61 9.26
C PHE A 20 21.40 -25.41 8.41
N VAL A 21 22.65 -25.41 7.96
CA VAL A 21 23.19 -24.39 7.06
C VAL A 21 22.48 -24.43 5.71
N LEU A 22 22.23 -25.62 5.15
CA LEU A 22 21.47 -25.77 3.90
C LEU A 22 20.03 -25.28 4.03
N MET A 23 19.39 -25.51 5.18
CA MET A 23 18.05 -25.01 5.49
C MET A 23 18.02 -23.48 5.61
N PHE A 24 19.04 -22.89 6.24
CA PHE A 24 19.20 -21.44 6.32
C PHE A 24 19.43 -20.80 4.94
N ILE A 25 20.33 -21.38 4.13
CA ILE A 25 20.59 -20.90 2.77
C ILE A 25 19.33 -21.03 1.90
N GLY A 26 18.66 -22.18 1.93
CA GLY A 26 17.41 -22.41 1.21
C GLY A 26 16.28 -21.46 1.65
N GLY A 27 16.16 -21.22 2.95
CA GLY A 27 15.21 -20.25 3.51
C GLY A 27 15.52 -18.81 3.08
N CYS A 28 16.79 -18.40 3.06
CA CYS A 28 17.21 -17.09 2.58
C CYS A 28 16.91 -16.89 1.08
N PHE A 29 17.03 -17.94 0.25
CA PHE A 29 16.62 -17.87 -1.16
C PHE A 29 15.10 -17.77 -1.33
N PHE A 30 14.32 -18.46 -0.50
CA PHE A 30 12.85 -18.41 -0.54
C PHE A 30 12.30 -17.03 -0.17
N VAL A 31 12.92 -16.35 0.82
CA VAL A 31 12.58 -14.97 1.18
C VAL A 31 12.85 -14.00 0.03
N LYS A 32 13.92 -14.22 -0.74
CA LYS A 32 14.28 -13.36 -1.89
C LYS A 32 13.32 -13.53 -3.08
N ALA A 33 12.72 -14.70 -3.25
CA ALA A 33 11.77 -14.99 -4.33
C ALA A 33 10.38 -14.39 -4.11
N ASN A 34 10.05 -13.99 -2.87
CA ASN A 34 8.80 -13.32 -2.50
C ASN A 34 8.93 -11.78 -2.47
N GLN A 35 9.89 -11.20 -3.19
CA GLN A 35 9.75 -9.80 -3.56
C GLN A 35 8.56 -9.70 -4.51
N ALA A 36 7.38 -9.42 -3.94
CA ALA A 36 6.24 -8.93 -4.69
C ALA A 36 6.79 -7.83 -5.61
N LYS A 37 6.59 -7.98 -6.92
CA LYS A 37 6.95 -6.93 -7.87
C LYS A 37 6.19 -5.69 -7.45
N GLU A 38 6.88 -4.77 -6.79
CA GLU A 38 6.38 -3.45 -6.51
C GLU A 38 6.22 -2.81 -7.89
N PHE A 39 4.97 -2.76 -8.38
CA PHE A 39 4.69 -2.08 -9.63
C PHE A 39 5.05 -0.62 -9.42
N GLU A 40 5.86 -0.08 -10.32
CA GLU A 40 6.20 1.34 -10.32
C GLU A 40 4.89 2.14 -10.33
N LYS A 41 4.71 2.96 -9.30
CA LYS A 41 3.53 3.79 -9.17
C LYS A 41 3.54 4.85 -10.26
N LYS A 42 2.36 5.22 -10.72
CA LYS A 42 2.20 6.41 -11.57
C LYS A 42 2.33 7.66 -10.72
N ASP A 43 3.00 8.69 -11.22
CA ASP A 43 3.28 9.91 -10.46
C ASP A 43 2.00 10.58 -9.93
N TYR A 44 0.97 10.70 -10.77
CA TYR A 44 -0.18 11.55 -10.48
C TYR A 44 -1.49 11.08 -11.14
N GLY A 45 -2.63 11.31 -10.47
CA GLY A 45 -3.97 11.09 -11.04
C GLY A 45 -5.06 11.96 -10.40
N VAL A 46 -6.07 12.35 -11.19
CA VAL A 46 -7.23 13.15 -10.73
C VAL A 46 -8.53 12.35 -10.91
N PHE A 47 -9.31 12.21 -9.85
CA PHE A 47 -10.52 11.39 -9.83
C PHE A 47 -11.66 12.07 -9.04
N LEU A 48 -12.31 13.06 -9.66
CA LEU A 48 -13.34 13.87 -9.00
C LEU A 48 -14.68 13.14 -8.79
N ASN A 49 -14.98 12.14 -9.63
CA ASN A 49 -16.21 11.35 -9.57
C ASN A 49 -15.97 9.91 -9.08
N ALA A 50 -14.98 9.73 -8.20
CA ALA A 50 -14.62 8.42 -7.68
C ALA A 50 -15.15 8.23 -6.26
N ASP A 51 -15.40 6.96 -5.91
CA ASP A 51 -15.86 6.53 -4.60
C ASP A 51 -14.91 5.47 -4.02
N ALA A 52 -15.29 4.90 -2.87
CA ALA A 52 -14.51 3.89 -2.16
C ALA A 52 -14.19 2.63 -3.01
N SER A 53 -14.93 2.35 -4.10
CA SER A 53 -14.60 1.23 -5.00
C SER A 53 -13.27 1.44 -5.75
N SER A 54 -12.78 2.68 -5.80
CA SER A 54 -11.55 3.05 -6.52
C SER A 54 -10.28 2.95 -5.67
N LEU A 55 -10.36 2.55 -4.40
CA LEU A 55 -9.19 2.53 -3.48
C LEU A 55 -8.02 1.72 -4.01
N GLU A 56 -8.25 0.54 -4.57
CA GLU A 56 -7.18 -0.29 -5.14
C GLU A 56 -6.50 0.38 -6.34
N ARG A 57 -7.28 1.10 -7.14
CA ARG A 57 -6.74 1.88 -8.27
C ARG A 57 -5.87 3.03 -7.78
N PHE A 58 -6.25 3.69 -6.69
CA PHE A 58 -5.49 4.81 -6.12
C PHE A 58 -4.13 4.39 -5.57
N LYS A 59 -4.03 3.17 -5.02
CA LYS A 59 -2.77 2.62 -4.51
C LYS A 59 -1.67 2.50 -5.58
N MET A 60 -2.05 2.52 -6.86
CA MET A 60 -1.14 2.50 -8.00
C MET A 60 -0.55 3.89 -8.36
N TYR A 61 -0.88 4.94 -7.59
CA TYR A 61 -0.39 6.29 -7.80
C TYR A 61 0.43 6.79 -6.60
N GLU A 62 1.44 7.61 -6.87
CA GLU A 62 2.18 8.35 -5.84
C GLU A 62 1.34 9.48 -5.27
N THR A 63 0.71 10.28 -6.12
CA THR A 63 -0.16 11.39 -5.71
C THR A 63 -1.53 11.30 -6.39
N ILE A 64 -2.60 11.59 -5.65
CA ILE A 64 -3.95 11.69 -6.20
C ILE A 64 -4.64 12.99 -5.79
N VAL A 65 -5.52 13.48 -6.66
CA VAL A 65 -6.54 14.48 -6.32
C VAL A 65 -7.91 13.83 -6.41
N ILE A 66 -8.66 13.82 -5.32
CA ILE A 66 -10.01 13.25 -5.23
C ILE A 66 -10.96 14.24 -4.56
N ASP A 67 -12.26 14.04 -4.68
CA ASP A 67 -13.21 14.71 -3.80
C ASP A 67 -13.28 13.94 -2.47
N ALA A 68 -12.58 14.44 -1.44
CA ALA A 68 -12.47 13.74 -0.16
C ALA A 68 -13.80 13.65 0.59
N GLN A 69 -14.84 14.43 0.20
CA GLN A 69 -16.16 14.36 0.83
C GLN A 69 -16.80 12.97 0.70
N TYR A 70 -16.44 12.20 -0.33
CA TYR A 70 -16.98 10.86 -0.56
C TYR A 70 -16.21 9.73 0.15
N PHE A 71 -15.22 10.07 0.98
CA PHE A 71 -14.33 9.09 1.60
C PHE A 71 -14.31 9.22 3.12
N THR A 72 -14.13 8.10 3.80
CA THR A 72 -13.97 8.09 5.25
C THR A 72 -12.52 8.39 5.64
N LYS A 73 -12.31 8.80 6.88
CA LYS A 73 -10.96 8.93 7.46
C LYS A 73 -10.13 7.66 7.29
N ARG A 74 -10.74 6.48 7.44
CA ARG A 74 -10.08 5.18 7.30
C ARG A 74 -9.59 4.94 5.88
N ASP A 75 -10.38 5.33 4.88
CA ASP A 75 -9.99 5.20 3.48
C ASP A 75 -8.74 6.04 3.17
N ILE A 76 -8.71 7.28 3.67
CA ILE A 76 -7.55 8.17 3.52
C ILE A 76 -6.31 7.62 4.25
N GLU A 77 -6.49 7.08 5.47
CA GLU A 77 -5.40 6.45 6.21
C GLU A 77 -4.82 5.24 5.47
N LEU A 78 -5.66 4.41 4.82
CA LEU A 78 -5.20 3.27 4.03
C LEU A 78 -4.34 3.71 2.83
N LEU A 79 -4.68 4.83 2.19
CA LEU A 79 -3.89 5.40 1.09
C LEU A 79 -2.55 5.95 1.58
N HIS A 80 -2.54 6.67 2.71
CA HIS A 80 -1.29 7.15 3.31
C HIS A 80 -0.37 6.00 3.76
N GLN A 81 -0.92 4.93 4.34
CA GLN A 81 -0.16 3.72 4.70
C GLN A 81 0.45 3.03 3.48
N ASN A 82 -0.22 3.11 2.34
CA ASN A 82 0.33 2.66 1.06
C ASN A 82 1.36 3.63 0.47
N GLY A 83 1.64 4.77 1.12
CA GLY A 83 2.55 5.80 0.60
C GLY A 83 1.98 6.59 -0.58
N THR A 84 0.66 6.72 -0.67
CA THR A 84 -0.02 7.59 -1.64
C THR A 84 -0.35 8.93 -0.98
N VAL A 85 0.08 10.04 -1.57
CA VAL A 85 -0.27 11.41 -1.15
C VAL A 85 -1.66 11.76 -1.67
N VAL A 86 -2.53 12.24 -0.79
CA VAL A 86 -3.91 12.61 -1.14
C VAL A 86 -4.11 14.12 -1.02
N TYR A 87 -4.55 14.76 -2.09
CA TYR A 87 -5.09 16.11 -2.08
C TYR A 87 -6.60 16.06 -2.32
N THR A 88 -7.34 16.94 -1.65
CA THR A 88 -8.76 17.11 -1.93
C THR A 88 -8.96 18.18 -2.98
N TYR A 89 -9.85 17.91 -3.93
CA TYR A 89 -10.43 18.96 -4.74
C TYR A 89 -11.29 19.87 -3.86
N LEU A 90 -11.15 21.18 -4.07
CA LEU A 90 -11.97 22.20 -3.42
C LEU A 90 -12.14 23.34 -4.42
N ASN A 91 -13.36 23.53 -4.89
CA ASN A 91 -13.69 24.70 -5.69
C ASN A 91 -13.81 25.93 -4.77
N ILE A 92 -13.03 26.97 -5.05
CA ILE A 92 -13.05 28.24 -4.32
C ILE A 92 -13.62 29.39 -5.15
N GLY A 93 -13.89 29.16 -6.44
CA GLY A 93 -14.40 30.15 -7.38
C GLY A 93 -15.92 30.14 -7.50
N SER A 94 -16.57 29.02 -7.21
CA SER A 94 -18.03 28.88 -7.27
C SER A 94 -18.54 27.88 -6.23
N ILE A 95 -19.80 28.05 -5.82
CA ILE A 95 -20.54 27.05 -5.03
C ILE A 95 -21.15 26.00 -5.98
N GLU A 96 -21.11 24.74 -5.58
CA GLU A 96 -21.55 23.61 -6.42
C GLU A 96 -22.95 23.14 -5.99
N ASN A 97 -23.89 23.01 -6.93
CA ASN A 97 -25.31 22.73 -6.65
C ASN A 97 -25.60 21.36 -6.00
N PHE A 98 -24.67 20.42 -6.11
CA PHE A 98 -24.77 19.09 -5.52
C PHE A 98 -24.20 19.01 -4.09
N ARG A 99 -23.66 20.12 -3.55
CA ARG A 99 -23.14 20.16 -2.18
C ARG A 99 -24.28 20.40 -1.20
N GLU A 100 -24.21 19.74 -0.04
CA GLU A 100 -25.21 19.90 1.03
C GLU A 100 -25.34 21.35 1.51
N TYR A 101 -24.25 22.11 1.46
CA TYR A 101 -24.20 23.52 1.86
C TYR A 101 -24.64 24.49 0.75
N TYR A 102 -25.05 24.03 -0.42
CA TYR A 102 -25.41 24.90 -1.53
C TYR A 102 -26.53 25.89 -1.15
N THR A 103 -27.63 25.40 -0.58
CA THR A 103 -28.78 26.24 -0.22
C THR A 103 -28.42 27.29 0.84
N THR A 104 -27.50 26.96 1.75
CA THR A 104 -27.00 27.87 2.79
C THR A 104 -26.25 29.07 2.20
N TYR A 105 -25.54 28.88 1.09
CA TYR A 105 -24.66 29.91 0.51
C TYR A 105 -25.09 30.41 -0.86
N ALA A 106 -26.19 29.88 -1.43
CA ALA A 106 -26.69 30.24 -2.76
C ALA A 106 -26.92 31.73 -2.93
N GLU A 107 -27.43 32.40 -1.90
CA GLU A 107 -27.69 33.84 -1.89
C GLU A 107 -26.43 34.71 -1.90
N LEU A 108 -25.25 34.16 -1.60
CA LEU A 108 -23.97 34.87 -1.64
C LEU A 108 -23.36 34.89 -3.04
N ALA A 109 -23.88 34.09 -3.99
CA ALA A 109 -23.37 34.06 -5.35
C ALA A 109 -23.63 35.39 -6.06
N ILE A 110 -22.58 35.93 -6.70
CA ILE A 110 -22.64 37.22 -7.42
C ILE A 110 -23.17 37.09 -8.87
N GLY A 111 -23.35 35.86 -9.35
CA GLY A 111 -23.77 35.56 -10.72
C GLY A 111 -23.51 34.09 -11.06
N GLU A 112 -23.82 33.73 -12.30
CA GLU A 112 -23.51 32.41 -12.85
C GLU A 112 -22.00 32.29 -13.12
N TYR A 113 -21.50 31.04 -13.06
CA TYR A 113 -20.11 30.72 -13.35
C TYR A 113 -20.00 30.19 -14.79
N GLU A 114 -19.07 30.73 -15.59
CA GLU A 114 -18.77 30.34 -16.99
C GLU A 114 -17.54 29.42 -17.10
#